data_AF-A0A7S2MUU6-F1
#
_entry.id   AF-A0A7S2MUU6-F1
#
_cell.length_a   1.000
_cell.length_b   1.000
_cell.length_c   1.000
_cell.angle_alpha   90.00
_cell.angle_beta   90.00
_cell.angle_gamma   90.00
#
_symmetry.space_group_name_H-M   'P 1'
#
loop_
_entity.id
_entity.type
_entity.pdbx_description
1 polymer ?
#
loop_
_entity_poly.entity_id
_entity_poly.type
_entity_poly.pdbx_seq_one_letter_code
_entity_poly.pdbx_strand_id
1 'polypeptide(L)'
;SRDPKYAGDIRSGDPGEVTTAVLGHPIWGGTSPDATTAHAIVGVKLTFRYIAGYTPRPGMIKNGSTVSVVLIDAANHSQVAILYTSPPLTEYSYDAFKGYSPPIEVDAQGLLIPNDRALLLALRFTNNQRNLQVPIDPAAGLSVH
;
A
#
# COMPACT_ATOMS: atom_id res chain seq x y z
N SER A 1 12.95 3.14 12.04
CA SER A 1 13.26 2.53 10.74
C SER A 1 14.47 1.62 10.84
N ARG A 2 14.72 0.71 9.87
CA ARG A 2 15.99 -0.05 9.78
C ARG A 2 17.09 0.71 9.02
N ASP A 3 16.71 1.73 8.26
CA ASP A 3 17.63 2.74 7.72
C ASP A 3 17.39 4.07 8.46
N PRO A 4 18.39 4.62 9.18
CA PRO A 4 18.22 5.87 9.92
C PRO A 4 17.93 7.10 9.04
N LYS A 5 18.09 6.99 7.72
CA LYS A 5 17.73 8.05 6.77
C LYS A 5 16.22 8.27 6.67
N TYR A 6 15.40 7.29 7.04
CA TYR A 6 13.95 7.37 6.95
C TYR A 6 13.32 7.66 8.31
N ALA A 7 12.46 8.67 8.35
CA ALA A 7 11.84 9.19 9.57
C ALA A 7 10.89 8.18 10.24
N GLY A 8 10.36 7.22 9.48
CA GLY A 8 9.50 6.15 9.98
C GLY A 8 9.26 5.07 8.92
N ASP A 9 8.77 3.91 9.37
CA ASP A 9 8.34 2.85 8.47
C ASP A 9 6.96 2.36 8.87
N ILE A 10 6.15 1.97 7.89
CA ILE A 10 4.96 1.16 8.10
C ILE A 10 5.43 -0.27 8.38
N ARG A 11 5.01 -0.84 9.50
CA ARG A 11 5.13 -2.29 9.76
C ARG A 11 3.79 -2.94 9.47
N SER A 12 3.80 -3.98 8.64
CA SER A 12 2.55 -4.60 8.20
C SER A 12 1.91 -5.52 9.24
N GLY A 13 2.52 -5.73 10.41
CA GLY A 13 2.04 -6.68 11.42
C GLY A 13 2.85 -7.98 11.41
N ASP A 14 2.23 -9.07 11.84
CA ASP A 14 2.84 -10.39 11.97
C ASP A 14 2.43 -11.37 10.84
N PRO A 15 3.15 -12.49 10.66
CA PRO A 15 2.77 -13.55 9.73
C PRO A 15 1.38 -14.12 10.06
N GLY A 16 0.59 -14.38 9.03
CA GLY A 16 -0.81 -14.76 9.08
C GLY A 16 -1.80 -13.59 9.10
N GLU A 17 -1.35 -12.37 9.41
CA GLU A 17 -2.27 -11.23 9.57
C GLU A 17 -2.64 -10.56 8.25
N VAL A 18 -3.84 -9.97 8.24
CA VAL A 18 -4.25 -9.01 7.22
C VAL A 18 -4.42 -7.66 7.90
N THR A 19 -3.61 -6.68 7.51
CA THR A 19 -3.63 -5.33 8.10
C THR A 19 -3.79 -4.28 7.02
N THR A 20 -4.14 -3.06 7.41
CA THR A 20 -4.34 -1.95 6.48
C THR A 20 -3.68 -0.69 7.03
N ALA A 21 -2.85 -0.06 6.21
CA ALA A 21 -2.32 1.28 6.46
C ALA A 21 -3.07 2.28 5.57
N VAL A 22 -3.71 3.26 6.20
CA VAL A 22 -4.58 4.22 5.52
C VAL A 22 -3.83 5.53 5.32
N LEU A 23 -3.89 6.10 4.10
CA LEU A 23 -3.53 7.50 3.89
C LEU A 23 -4.67 8.37 4.45
N GLY A 24 -4.40 9.05 5.57
CA GLY A 24 -5.42 9.74 6.37
C GLY A 24 -6.08 10.96 5.74
N HIS A 25 -5.84 11.27 4.46
CA HIS A 25 -6.46 12.38 3.75
C HIS A 25 -7.59 11.85 2.86
N PRO A 26 -8.86 12.11 3.18
CA PRO A 26 -9.97 11.72 2.33
C PRO A 26 -9.92 12.40 0.97
N ILE A 27 -10.22 11.63 -0.07
CA ILE A 27 -10.45 12.10 -1.42
C ILE A 27 -11.96 12.35 -1.53
N TRP A 28 -12.32 13.59 -1.85
CA TRP A 28 -13.70 13.98 -2.13
C TRP A 28 -13.85 14.33 -3.60
N GLY A 29 -14.86 13.75 -4.26
CA GLY A 29 -15.14 14.02 -5.67
C GLY A 29 -15.69 15.41 -5.93
N GLY A 30 -16.00 16.18 -4.88
CA GLY A 30 -16.71 17.45 -4.98
C GLY A 30 -18.09 17.29 -5.60
N THR A 31 -18.84 18.38 -5.66
CA THR A 31 -20.01 18.50 -6.53
C THR A 31 -19.57 19.10 -7.87
N SER A 32 -20.06 18.56 -8.99
CA SER A 32 -19.92 19.18 -10.31
C SER A 32 -20.41 20.63 -10.29
N PRO A 33 -20.03 21.48 -11.26
CA PRO A 33 -20.43 22.89 -11.29
C PRO A 33 -21.95 23.14 -11.24
N ASP A 34 -22.76 22.15 -11.61
CA ASP A 34 -24.24 22.13 -11.53
C ASP A 34 -24.78 21.41 -10.27
N ALA A 35 -23.91 20.96 -9.38
CA ALA A 35 -24.20 20.21 -8.17
C ALA A 35 -24.98 18.90 -8.36
N THR A 36 -25.00 18.33 -9.58
CA THR A 36 -25.76 17.10 -9.87
C THR A 36 -24.95 15.81 -9.83
N THR A 37 -23.61 15.87 -9.86
CA THR A 37 -22.75 14.68 -9.97
C THR A 37 -21.39 14.88 -9.31
N ALA A 38 -20.87 13.87 -8.61
CA ALA A 38 -19.49 13.91 -8.11
C ALA A 38 -18.47 13.53 -9.20
N HIS A 39 -17.27 14.11 -9.17
CA HIS A 39 -16.19 13.68 -10.08
C HIS A 39 -15.75 12.26 -9.76
N ALA A 40 -15.55 11.41 -10.79
CA ALA A 40 -15.04 10.06 -10.59
C ALA A 40 -13.51 10.04 -10.41
N ILE A 41 -13.00 9.02 -9.71
CA ILE A 41 -11.56 8.70 -9.71
C ILE A 41 -11.25 7.95 -11.00
N VAL A 42 -10.38 8.52 -11.82
CA VAL A 42 -9.97 7.98 -13.14
C VAL A 42 -8.60 7.30 -13.13
N GLY A 43 -7.79 7.59 -12.12
CA GLY A 43 -6.51 6.93 -11.93
C GLY A 43 -5.91 7.18 -10.55
N VAL A 44 -4.96 6.33 -10.18
CA VAL A 44 -4.16 6.46 -8.95
C VAL A 44 -2.73 6.07 -9.29
N LYS A 45 -1.78 6.92 -8.92
CA LYS A 45 -0.35 6.60 -9.01
C LYS A 45 0.27 6.58 -7.62
N LEU A 46 1.02 5.52 -7.35
CA LEU A 46 1.72 5.36 -6.08
C LEU A 46 3.01 4.59 -6.30
N THR A 47 4.02 4.91 -5.51
CA THR A 47 5.27 4.15 -5.47
C THR A 47 5.57 3.72 -4.05
N PHE A 48 6.07 2.50 -3.86
CA PHE A 48 6.54 2.03 -2.55
C PHE A 48 7.77 1.13 -2.66
N ARG A 49 8.49 0.98 -1.55
CA ARG A 49 9.60 0.02 -1.38
C ARG A 49 9.30 -0.88 -0.19
N TYR A 50 10.01 -2.00 -0.07
CA TYR A 50 9.84 -2.89 1.07
C TYR A 50 11.12 -3.60 1.50
N ILE A 51 11.10 -4.08 2.74
CA ILE A 51 11.88 -5.26 3.18
C ILE A 51 10.93 -6.24 3.84
N ALA A 52 11.18 -7.53 3.65
CA ALA A 52 10.40 -8.64 4.14
C ALA A 52 11.08 -9.28 5.36
N GLY A 53 10.33 -9.35 6.46
CA GLY A 53 10.76 -10.04 7.67
C GLY A 53 10.61 -11.56 7.58
N TYR A 54 10.96 -12.22 8.69
CA TYR A 54 10.87 -13.67 8.87
C TYR A 54 11.57 -14.47 7.76
N THR A 55 12.82 -14.11 7.46
CA THR A 55 13.61 -14.71 6.38
C THR A 55 13.68 -16.23 6.54
N PRO A 56 13.41 -17.02 5.48
CA PRO A 56 13.51 -18.47 5.56
C PRO A 56 14.94 -18.91 5.89
N ARG A 57 15.06 -19.99 6.67
CA ARG A 57 16.34 -20.70 6.83
C ARG A 57 16.72 -21.38 5.50
N PRO A 58 18.01 -21.71 5.27
CA PRO A 58 18.41 -22.47 4.09
C PRO A 58 17.57 -23.75 3.91
N GLY A 59 17.07 -23.97 2.70
CA GLY A 59 16.20 -25.11 2.37
C GLY A 59 14.73 -24.95 2.76
N MET A 60 14.33 -23.85 3.42
CA MET A 60 12.93 -23.54 3.71
C MET A 60 12.37 -22.56 2.68
N ILE A 61 11.16 -22.81 2.21
CA ILE A 61 10.39 -21.86 1.39
C ILE A 61 9.30 -21.26 2.27
N LYS A 62 9.16 -19.94 2.25
CA LYS A 62 8.02 -19.24 2.86
C LYS A 62 7.37 -18.32 1.86
N ASN A 63 6.04 -18.32 1.86
CA ASN A 63 5.23 -17.40 1.06
C ASN A 63 5.44 -15.96 1.54
N GLY A 64 5.84 -15.09 0.62
CA GLY A 64 5.96 -13.65 0.85
C GLY A 64 4.62 -13.01 1.12
N SER A 65 4.64 -11.84 1.75
CA SER A 65 3.45 -11.01 1.90
C SER A 65 3.05 -10.40 0.56
N THR A 66 1.79 -10.05 0.38
CA THR A 66 1.35 -9.21 -0.75
C THR A 66 0.87 -7.86 -0.25
N VAL A 67 0.99 -6.85 -1.11
CA VAL A 67 0.47 -5.50 -0.89
C VAL A 67 -0.60 -5.23 -1.93
N SER A 68 -1.80 -4.88 -1.50
CA SER A 68 -2.86 -4.38 -2.37
C SER A 68 -3.06 -2.89 -2.15
N VAL A 69 -3.15 -2.13 -3.23
CA VAL A 69 -3.63 -0.74 -3.18
C VAL A 69 -5.13 -0.77 -3.33
N VAL A 70 -5.84 -0.23 -2.34
CA VAL A 70 -7.30 -0.27 -2.27
C VAL A 70 -7.87 1.11 -2.01
N LEU A 71 -9.06 1.36 -2.56
CA LEU A 71 -9.92 2.45 -2.10
C LEU A 71 -10.92 1.89 -1.10
N ILE A 72 -11.09 2.60 0.01
CA ILE A 72 -12.06 2.28 1.05
C ILE A 72 -12.98 3.47 1.30
N ASP A 73 -14.19 3.19 1.77
CA ASP A 73 -15.15 4.20 2.22
C ASP A 73 -14.63 4.85 3.53
N ALA A 74 -14.59 6.18 3.59
CA ALA A 74 -14.02 6.88 4.74
C ALA A 74 -14.87 6.78 6.02
N ALA A 75 -16.17 6.48 5.91
CA ALA A 75 -17.07 6.42 7.06
C ALA A 75 -17.00 5.06 7.77
N ASN A 76 -16.85 3.97 7.03
CA ASN A 76 -16.91 2.60 7.58
C ASN A 76 -15.71 1.71 7.21
N HIS A 77 -14.74 2.23 6.45
CA HIS A 77 -13.55 1.52 5.98
C HIS A 77 -13.83 0.26 5.13
N SER A 78 -15.06 0.12 4.60
CA SER A 78 -15.38 -0.96 3.68
C SER A 78 -14.66 -0.78 2.35
N GLN A 79 -14.27 -1.89 1.71
CA GLN A 79 -13.58 -1.84 0.43
C GLN A 79 -14.53 -1.38 -0.68
N VAL A 80 -14.10 -0.37 -1.42
CA VAL A 80 -14.77 0.10 -2.64
C VAL A 80 -14.14 -0.52 -3.87
N ALA A 81 -12.81 -0.52 -3.96
CA ALA A 81 -12.09 -1.08 -5.11
C ALA A 81 -10.71 -1.59 -4.73
N ILE A 82 -10.22 -2.59 -5.46
CA ILE A 82 -8.81 -3.00 -5.48
C ILE A 82 -8.21 -2.46 -6.77
N LEU A 83 -7.18 -1.62 -6.65
CA LEU A 83 -6.54 -0.95 -7.77
C LEU A 83 -5.32 -1.71 -8.27
N TYR A 84 -4.65 -2.40 -7.36
CA TYR A 84 -3.43 -3.17 -7.63
C TYR A 84 -3.24 -4.23 -6.55
N THR A 85 -2.58 -5.33 -6.91
CA THR A 85 -2.04 -6.31 -5.95
C THR A 85 -0.67 -6.76 -6.42
N SER A 86 0.31 -6.70 -5.53
CA SER A 86 1.67 -7.14 -5.83
C SER A 86 1.76 -8.66 -5.97
N PRO A 87 2.76 -9.18 -6.69
CA PRO A 87 3.19 -10.56 -6.46
C PRO A 87 3.67 -10.75 -5.01
N PRO A 88 3.85 -11.99 -4.54
CA PRO A 88 4.46 -12.26 -3.23
C PRO A 88 5.84 -11.61 -3.10
N LEU A 89 6.06 -10.89 -2.01
CA LEU A 89 7.25 -10.10 -1.76
C LEU A 89 8.22 -10.84 -0.82
N THR A 90 9.31 -11.38 -1.36
CA THR A 90 10.24 -12.29 -0.65
C THR A 90 11.70 -11.86 -0.60
N GLU A 91 12.18 -11.07 -1.55
CA GLU A 91 13.62 -11.01 -1.86
C GLU A 91 14.46 -10.17 -0.89
N TYR A 92 13.90 -9.11 -0.33
CA TYR A 92 14.67 -8.13 0.46
C TYR A 92 14.57 -8.44 1.95
N SER A 93 15.54 -9.17 2.49
CA SER A 93 15.52 -9.64 3.88
C SER A 93 15.68 -8.52 4.91
N TYR A 94 14.80 -8.51 5.92
CA TYR A 94 15.00 -7.73 7.14
C TYR A 94 16.21 -8.24 7.94
N ASP A 95 16.34 -9.56 8.11
CA ASP A 95 17.36 -10.18 8.96
C ASP A 95 18.77 -9.95 8.41
N ALA A 96 18.95 -10.16 7.10
CA ALA A 96 20.17 -9.90 6.36
C ALA A 96 20.07 -8.60 5.54
N PHE A 97 19.79 -7.50 6.23
CA PHE A 97 19.51 -6.20 5.61
C PHE A 97 20.68 -5.69 4.75
N LYS A 98 20.40 -5.47 3.46
CA LYS A 98 21.31 -4.85 2.48
C LYS A 98 20.75 -3.58 1.85
N GLY A 99 19.53 -3.20 2.24
CA GLY A 99 18.75 -2.15 1.61
C GLY A 99 17.31 -2.58 1.37
N TYR A 100 16.45 -1.59 1.12
CA TYR A 100 15.09 -1.81 0.65
C TYR A 100 15.07 -2.26 -0.81
N SER A 101 13.93 -2.80 -1.24
CA SER A 101 13.68 -3.09 -2.66
C SER A 101 13.86 -1.86 -3.55
N PRO A 102 14.08 -2.05 -4.86
CA PRO A 102 13.76 -1.04 -5.86
C PRO A 102 12.31 -0.54 -5.69
N PRO A 103 12.00 0.68 -6.16
CA PRO A 103 10.64 1.19 -6.19
C PRO A 103 9.72 0.25 -6.97
N ILE A 104 8.57 -0.07 -6.37
CA ILE A 104 7.44 -0.71 -7.04
C ILE A 104 6.47 0.42 -7.40
N GLU A 105 6.25 0.58 -8.70
CA GLU A 105 5.33 1.58 -9.25
C GLU A 105 3.95 0.97 -9.47
N VAL A 106 2.95 1.68 -8.98
CA VAL A 106 1.53 1.39 -9.19
C VAL A 106 0.97 2.50 -10.05
N ASP A 107 0.48 2.14 -11.23
CA ASP A 107 -0.17 3.06 -12.16
C ASP A 107 -1.52 2.44 -12.58
N ALA A 108 -2.55 2.72 -11.79
CA ALA A 108 -3.90 2.27 -12.10
C ALA A 108 -4.62 3.38 -12.89
N GLN A 109 -4.93 3.13 -14.15
CA GLN A 109 -5.57 4.08 -15.07
C GLN A 109 -6.88 3.54 -15.63
N GLY A 110 -7.65 4.41 -16.29
CA GLY A 110 -8.92 4.01 -16.93
C GLY A 110 -10.00 3.61 -15.92
N LEU A 111 -9.88 4.11 -14.69
CA LEU A 111 -10.85 3.87 -13.63
C LEU A 111 -12.12 4.72 -13.88
N LEU A 112 -13.24 4.28 -13.33
CA LEU A 112 -14.47 5.04 -13.30
C LEU A 112 -15.16 4.82 -11.94
N ILE A 113 -14.42 5.11 -10.87
CA ILE A 113 -14.88 4.84 -9.51
C ILE A 113 -15.69 6.05 -9.03
N PRO A 114 -16.98 5.87 -8.67
CA PRO A 114 -17.78 6.95 -8.10
C PRO A 114 -17.12 7.48 -6.82
N ASN A 115 -17.08 8.81 -6.69
CA ASN A 115 -16.52 9.51 -5.53
C ASN A 115 -17.56 10.46 -4.92
N ASP A 116 -18.81 9.97 -4.86
CA ASP A 116 -20.00 10.64 -4.30
C ASP A 116 -19.99 10.68 -2.75
N ARG A 117 -18.98 10.06 -2.15
CA ARG A 117 -18.69 10.00 -0.72
C ARG A 117 -17.18 10.14 -0.53
N ALA A 118 -16.74 10.49 0.67
CA ALA A 118 -15.31 10.46 0.98
C ALA A 118 -14.74 9.04 0.84
N LEU A 119 -13.67 8.94 0.05
CA LEU A 119 -12.87 7.72 -0.09
C LEU A 119 -11.48 7.92 0.50
N LEU A 120 -10.87 6.85 0.99
CA LEU A 120 -9.48 6.84 1.45
C LEU A 120 -8.69 5.86 0.61
N LEU A 121 -7.45 6.23 0.28
CA LEU A 121 -6.48 5.30 -0.28
C LEU A 121 -5.82 4.52 0.85
N ALA A 122 -5.64 3.21 0.69
CA ALA A 122 -4.97 2.39 1.67
C ALA A 122 -4.09 1.32 1.03
N LEU A 123 -3.04 0.96 1.77
CA LEU A 123 -2.24 -0.24 1.53
C LEU A 123 -2.78 -1.36 2.42
N ARG A 124 -3.32 -2.41 1.81
CA ARG A 124 -3.69 -3.63 2.52
C ARG A 124 -2.57 -4.66 2.39
N PHE A 125 -2.11 -5.15 3.53
CA PHE A 125 -1.08 -6.17 3.60
C PHE A 125 -1.72 -7.52 3.88
N THR A 126 -1.41 -8.52 3.06
CA THR A 126 -1.70 -9.93 3.40
C THR A 126 -0.38 -10.58 3.77
N ASN A 127 -0.09 -10.65 5.06
CA ASN A 127 1.16 -11.21 5.57
C ASN A 127 1.06 -12.72 5.59
N ASN A 128 1.40 -13.41 4.50
CA ASN A 128 1.26 -14.87 4.46
C ASN A 128 2.13 -15.58 5.52
N GLN A 129 3.38 -15.91 5.20
CA GLN A 129 4.32 -16.52 6.16
C GLN A 129 5.44 -15.54 6.57
N ARG A 130 5.32 -14.30 6.10
CA ARG A 130 6.25 -13.19 6.26
C ARG A 130 5.46 -11.91 6.46
N ASN A 131 6.11 -10.90 7.00
CA ASN A 131 5.61 -9.53 7.10
C ASN A 131 6.52 -8.57 6.31
N LEU A 132 6.11 -7.31 6.23
CA LEU A 132 6.83 -6.25 5.54
C LEU A 132 7.11 -5.06 6.45
N GLN A 133 8.19 -4.37 6.13
CA GLN A 133 8.46 -3.01 6.56
C GLN A 133 8.60 -2.13 5.31
N VAL A 134 7.78 -1.09 5.22
CA VAL A 134 7.72 -0.16 4.08
C VAL A 134 8.21 1.21 4.55
N PRO A 135 9.26 1.79 3.96
CA PRO A 135 9.80 3.05 4.41
C PRO A 135 8.89 4.21 4.04
N ILE A 136 8.66 5.11 4.99
CA ILE A 136 7.96 6.38 4.76
C ILE A 136 9.06 7.44 4.57
N ASP A 137 9.30 7.80 3.31
CA ASP A 137 10.29 8.79 2.91
C ASP A 137 9.64 9.80 1.96
N PRO A 138 9.70 11.12 2.26
CA PRO A 138 9.19 12.15 1.37
C PRO A 138 9.91 12.24 0.00
N ALA A 139 11.09 11.63 -0.18
CA ALA A 139 11.83 11.65 -1.44
C ALA A 139 11.67 10.36 -2.30
N ALA A 140 11.55 9.17 -1.69
CA ALA A 140 11.55 7.90 -2.44
C ALA A 140 10.83 6.72 -1.75
N GLY A 141 10.06 6.97 -0.68
CA GLY A 141 9.38 5.93 0.10
C GLY A 141 7.99 5.63 -0.43
N LEU A 142 6.98 5.85 0.41
CA LEU A 142 5.57 5.90 0.00
C LEU A 142 5.26 7.28 -0.60
N SER A 143 5.10 7.36 -1.92
CA SER A 143 4.65 8.58 -2.61
C SER A 143 3.33 8.32 -3.33
N VAL A 144 2.42 9.30 -3.30
CA VAL A 144 1.10 9.25 -3.95
C VAL A 144 0.89 10.51 -4.77
N HIS A 145 0.48 10.32 -6.03
CA HIS A 145 0.23 11.37 -7.01
C HIS A 145 -1.10 11.18 -7.72
#